data_AF-A0A960JXC4-F1
#
_entry.id   AF-A0A960JXC4-F1
#
_cell.length_a   1.000
_cell.length_b   1.000
_cell.length_c   1.000
_cell.angle_alpha   90.00
_cell.angle_beta   90.00
_cell.angle_gamma   90.00
#
_symmetry.space_group_name_H-M   'P 1'
#
loop_
_entity.id
_entity.type
_entity.pdbx_description
1 polymer ?
#
loop_
_entity_poly.entity_id
_entity_poly.type
_entity_poly.pdbx_seq_one_letter_code
_entity_poly.pdbx_strand_id
1 'polypeptide(L)'
;MAHQVLIVDDQPGIIATLSSILADEGYETLTTESGEEALEIYQRERPDVVFLDIWLPDRDGLETLEAIRKVDDSAAVIMISGHGTASTAVRAIKLGALDYIEKPLSYEQVIKAASSALEHRVDPSGRLAREADRVEPKRQPSPPPELPQLQVGKEPQRTLRKNTVIYGLGLHSGTRTGMVLQPLPPDHGIHLLTIPGGTLLPAHVRAVADTEYATTLSRNGESIRTVEHLLSALHAAGVTNLLIKVHGEIPVLDGSAAEFCRMLREVGVEDQDVPRKDLVVDRRYRVGSGDKTLVLEPYDGFSVSYLLRYPPPVGEQSYRFELGSFEAYENEIAPARTFGFMRDLKMLNELGLGSGGRLDNFILVGEDNVINTDLRFPDEFARHKILDIIGDLYLLGYPIRGKVTASLTGHRDNIAVLRQILAAG
;
A
#
# COMPACT_ATOMS: atom_id res chain seq x y z
N MET A 1 35.73 6.07 17.61
CA MET A 1 36.44 5.88 16.32
C MET A 1 35.58 6.55 15.27
N ALA A 2 36.15 7.27 14.32
CA ALA A 2 35.37 7.84 13.23
C ALA A 2 34.83 6.69 12.37
N HIS A 3 33.56 6.76 11.98
CA HIS A 3 32.95 5.76 11.12
C HIS A 3 33.37 5.99 9.67
N GLN A 4 33.75 4.91 8.97
CA GLN A 4 34.13 5.01 7.57
C GLN A 4 32.95 4.80 6.64
N VAL A 5 32.79 5.69 5.66
CA VAL A 5 31.72 5.65 4.67
C VAL A 5 32.33 5.58 3.27
N LEU A 6 31.99 4.55 2.52
CA LEU A 6 32.36 4.44 1.10
C LEU A 6 31.29 5.09 0.23
N ILE A 7 31.68 6.03 -0.61
CA ILE A 7 30.83 6.70 -1.59
C ILE A 7 31.23 6.21 -2.98
N VAL A 8 30.26 5.69 -3.74
CA VAL A 8 30.45 5.13 -5.07
C VAL A 8 29.51 5.85 -6.02
N ASP A 9 30.04 6.74 -6.85
CA ASP A 9 29.26 7.55 -7.79
C ASP A 9 30.15 8.00 -8.95
N ASP A 10 29.69 7.91 -10.19
CA ASP A 10 30.48 8.31 -11.36
C ASP A 10 30.51 9.83 -11.58
N GLN A 11 29.79 10.60 -10.75
CA GLN A 11 29.74 12.06 -10.83
C GLN A 11 30.58 12.69 -9.70
N PRO A 12 31.72 13.33 -10.03
CA PRO A 12 32.58 13.97 -9.02
C PRO A 12 31.87 15.02 -8.15
N GLY A 13 30.84 15.68 -8.70
CA GLY A 13 30.03 16.65 -7.95
C GLY A 13 29.19 16.01 -6.85
N ILE A 14 28.69 14.78 -7.07
CA ILE A 14 27.92 14.03 -6.07
C ILE A 14 28.85 13.50 -4.99
N ILE A 15 30.01 12.93 -5.37
CA ILE A 15 31.06 12.53 -4.42
C ILE A 15 31.42 13.71 -3.52
N ALA A 16 31.76 14.87 -4.10
CA ALA A 16 32.13 16.05 -3.32
C ALA A 16 31.03 16.52 -2.36
N THR A 17 29.77 16.48 -2.80
CA THR A 17 28.60 16.86 -1.98
C THR A 17 28.41 15.91 -0.80
N LEU A 18 28.42 14.59 -1.04
CA LEU A 18 28.30 13.58 0.00
C LEU A 18 29.47 13.62 0.97
N SER A 19 30.69 13.71 0.45
CA SER A 19 31.90 13.83 1.27
C SER A 19 31.84 15.06 2.18
N SER A 20 31.37 16.20 1.68
CA SER A 20 31.22 17.41 2.49
C SER A 20 30.18 17.21 3.61
N ILE A 21 28.98 16.71 3.28
CA ILE A 21 27.90 16.48 4.25
C ILE A 21 28.35 15.51 5.35
N LEU A 22 28.98 14.40 4.98
CA LEU A 22 29.42 13.38 5.91
C LEU A 22 30.62 13.83 6.74
N ALA A 23 31.56 14.58 6.17
CA ALA A 23 32.69 15.12 6.92
C ALA A 23 32.26 16.13 7.99
N ASP A 24 31.23 16.94 7.71
CA ASP A 24 30.67 17.90 8.69
C ASP A 24 30.13 17.21 9.95
N GLU A 25 29.66 15.97 9.84
CA GLU A 25 29.19 15.12 10.95
C GLU A 25 30.27 14.16 11.50
N GLY A 26 31.52 14.30 11.05
CA GLY A 26 32.67 13.56 11.59
C GLY A 26 32.88 12.15 11.04
N TYR A 27 32.29 11.82 9.88
CA TYR A 27 32.56 10.57 9.16
C TYR A 27 33.84 10.68 8.34
N GLU A 28 34.61 9.59 8.26
CA GLU A 28 35.71 9.45 7.31
C GLU A 28 35.18 8.91 5.99
N THR A 29 35.51 9.54 4.85
CA THR A 29 34.98 9.10 3.56
C THR A 29 36.05 8.46 2.69
N LEU A 30 35.70 7.31 2.12
CA LEU A 30 36.38 6.65 1.02
C LEU A 30 35.54 6.88 -0.24
N THR A 31 36.17 7.06 -1.40
CA THR A 31 35.45 7.42 -2.62
C THR A 31 35.97 6.64 -3.81
N THR A 32 35.07 6.25 -4.71
CA THR A 32 35.40 5.68 -6.02
C THR A 32 34.29 6.03 -7.02
N GLU A 33 34.64 5.99 -8.30
CA GLU A 33 33.72 6.22 -9.43
C GLU A 33 33.30 4.91 -10.12
N SER A 34 33.74 3.76 -9.60
CA SER A 34 33.59 2.43 -10.22
C SER A 34 32.96 1.41 -9.28
N GLY A 35 32.08 0.56 -9.83
CA GLY A 35 31.47 -0.54 -9.10
C GLY A 35 32.43 -1.70 -8.82
N GLU A 36 33.37 -1.97 -9.72
CA GLU A 36 34.43 -2.97 -9.50
C GLU A 36 35.39 -2.55 -8.39
N GLU A 37 35.90 -1.32 -8.46
CA GLU A 37 36.80 -0.76 -7.44
C GLU A 37 36.09 -0.66 -6.07
N ALA A 38 34.79 -0.35 -6.05
CA ALA A 38 34.00 -0.34 -4.83
C ALA A 38 34.05 -1.70 -4.09
N LEU A 39 33.98 -2.82 -4.81
CA LEU A 39 34.08 -4.15 -4.21
C LEU A 39 35.48 -4.41 -3.64
N GLU A 40 36.53 -3.98 -4.34
CA GLU A 40 37.91 -4.12 -3.86
C GLU A 40 38.16 -3.29 -2.60
N ILE A 41 37.71 -2.03 -2.59
CA ILE A 41 37.78 -1.14 -1.42
C ILE A 41 36.99 -1.75 -0.27
N TYR A 42 35.77 -2.24 -0.52
CA TYR A 42 34.94 -2.84 0.52
C TYR A 42 35.63 -4.05 1.18
N GLN A 43 36.25 -4.92 0.39
CA GLN A 43 36.96 -6.09 0.90
C GLN A 43 38.19 -5.72 1.73
N ARG A 44 38.90 -4.66 1.32
CA ARG A 44 40.15 -4.21 1.96
C ARG A 44 39.90 -3.39 3.22
N GLU A 45 39.06 -2.37 3.14
CA GLU A 45 38.85 -1.36 4.19
C GLU A 45 37.67 -1.69 5.10
N ARG A 46 36.72 -2.52 4.65
CA ARG A 46 35.48 -2.88 5.39
C ARG A 46 34.76 -1.65 5.95
N PRO A 47 34.40 -0.66 5.08
CA PRO A 47 33.74 0.57 5.51
C PRO A 47 32.44 0.26 6.25
N ASP A 48 32.06 1.11 7.20
CA ASP A 48 30.86 0.97 8.04
C ASP A 48 29.56 1.16 7.25
N VAL A 49 29.53 2.07 6.28
CA VAL A 49 28.36 2.33 5.41
C VAL A 49 28.83 2.50 3.97
N VAL A 50 28.00 2.06 3.00
CA VAL A 50 28.24 2.28 1.57
C VAL A 50 27.09 3.06 0.97
N PHE A 51 27.39 4.20 0.36
CA PHE A 51 26.49 4.92 -0.53
C PHE A 51 26.82 4.55 -1.97
N LEU A 52 25.88 3.95 -2.68
CA LEU A 52 26.12 3.32 -3.98
C LEU A 52 25.15 3.84 -5.04
N ASP A 53 25.67 4.52 -6.06
CA ASP A 53 24.88 4.90 -7.22
C ASP A 53 24.46 3.68 -8.05
N ILE A 54 23.32 3.77 -8.71
CA ILE A 54 22.77 2.70 -9.55
C ILE A 54 23.41 2.65 -10.93
N TRP A 55 23.74 3.79 -11.52
CA TRP A 55 24.22 3.89 -12.89
C TRP A 55 25.71 4.18 -12.89
N LEU A 56 26.53 3.14 -12.79
CA LEU A 56 27.98 3.25 -12.89
C LEU A 56 28.45 2.82 -14.29
N PRO A 57 29.58 3.34 -14.78
CA PRO A 57 30.06 3.13 -16.16
C PRO A 57 30.54 1.70 -16.44
N ASP A 58 30.97 0.97 -15.40
CA ASP A 58 31.61 -0.34 -15.49
C ASP A 58 30.67 -1.49 -15.09
N ARG A 59 29.83 -1.28 -14.07
CA ARG A 59 28.95 -2.31 -13.51
C ARG A 59 27.66 -1.69 -12.96
N ASP A 60 26.49 -2.26 -13.29
CA ASP A 60 25.20 -1.82 -12.71
C ASP A 60 25.28 -1.85 -11.16
N GLY A 61 24.94 -0.74 -10.50
CA GLY A 61 25.01 -0.60 -9.05
C GLY A 61 24.21 -1.66 -8.29
N LEU A 62 23.15 -2.21 -8.88
CA LEU A 62 22.44 -3.36 -8.30
C LEU A 62 23.27 -4.65 -8.31
N GLU A 63 24.08 -4.87 -9.35
CA GLU A 63 25.01 -6.00 -9.40
C GLU A 63 26.18 -5.82 -8.44
N THR A 64 26.62 -4.58 -8.24
CA THR A 64 27.64 -4.21 -7.23
C THR A 64 27.11 -4.48 -5.82
N LEU A 65 25.86 -4.10 -5.52
CA LEU A 65 25.18 -4.44 -4.28
C LEU A 65 25.16 -5.95 -4.03
N GLU A 66 24.71 -6.74 -5.02
CA GLU A 66 24.71 -8.20 -4.90
C GLU A 66 26.10 -8.79 -4.64
N ALA A 67 27.13 -8.23 -5.28
CA ALA A 67 28.50 -8.68 -5.09
C ALA A 67 29.02 -8.38 -3.68
N ILE A 68 28.76 -7.18 -3.15
CA ILE A 68 29.10 -6.81 -1.78
C ILE A 68 28.38 -7.74 -0.79
N ARG A 69 27.07 -7.96 -0.98
CA ARG A 69 26.25 -8.84 -0.12
C ARG A 69 26.71 -10.30 -0.10
N LYS A 70 27.21 -10.82 -1.23
CA LYS A 70 27.78 -12.18 -1.30
C LYS A 70 29.04 -12.33 -0.44
N VAL A 71 29.80 -11.26 -0.26
CA VAL A 71 31.02 -11.24 0.56
C VAL A 71 30.71 -10.88 2.02
N ASP A 72 29.69 -10.05 2.24
CA ASP A 72 29.24 -9.60 3.55
C ASP A 72 27.71 -9.44 3.58
N ASP A 73 27.03 -10.44 4.12
CA ASP A 73 25.57 -10.43 4.29
C ASP A 73 25.10 -9.45 5.39
N SER A 74 26.01 -8.74 6.05
CA SER A 74 25.70 -7.66 7.00
C SER A 74 26.07 -6.27 6.47
N ALA A 75 26.53 -6.18 5.22
CA ALA A 75 26.91 -4.91 4.61
C ALA A 75 25.74 -3.91 4.64
N ALA A 76 26.01 -2.72 5.18
CA ALA A 76 25.08 -1.62 5.22
C ALA A 76 25.22 -0.76 3.96
N VAL A 77 24.39 -1.06 2.95
CA VAL A 77 24.41 -0.39 1.65
C VAL A 77 23.16 0.45 1.47
N ILE A 78 23.34 1.72 1.13
CA ILE A 78 22.31 2.70 0.79
C ILE A 78 22.44 2.99 -0.70
N MET A 79 21.36 2.78 -1.47
CA MET A 79 21.38 3.08 -2.89
C MET A 79 21.10 4.56 -3.15
N ILE A 80 21.76 5.14 -4.14
CA ILE A 80 21.52 6.49 -4.64
C ILE A 80 21.13 6.42 -6.12
N SER A 81 20.20 7.25 -6.58
CA SER A 81 19.93 7.37 -8.03
C SER A 81 19.36 8.73 -8.41
N GLY A 82 19.73 9.22 -9.59
CA GLY A 82 19.21 10.46 -10.17
C GLY A 82 17.91 10.31 -10.96
N HIS A 83 17.51 9.10 -11.32
CA HIS A 83 16.27 8.79 -12.05
C HIS A 83 15.56 7.64 -11.33
N GLY A 84 14.93 7.95 -10.19
CA GLY A 84 14.25 6.95 -9.40
C GLY A 84 12.95 6.51 -10.04
N THR A 85 12.89 5.25 -10.50
CA THR A 85 11.60 4.58 -10.70
C THR A 85 11.29 3.75 -9.46
N ALA A 86 10.01 3.65 -9.10
CA ALA A 86 9.57 2.79 -7.99
C ALA A 86 10.06 1.34 -8.15
N SER A 87 10.13 0.83 -9.40
CA SER A 87 10.65 -0.51 -9.70
C SER A 87 12.12 -0.69 -9.32
N THR A 88 12.97 0.31 -9.56
CA THR A 88 14.40 0.22 -9.24
C THR A 88 14.63 0.26 -7.73
N ALA A 89 13.90 1.13 -7.01
CA ALA A 89 13.97 1.17 -5.55
C ALA A 89 13.49 -0.15 -4.91
N VAL A 90 12.39 -0.73 -5.41
CA VAL A 90 11.91 -2.04 -4.94
C VAL A 90 12.93 -3.14 -5.18
N ARG A 91 13.60 -3.14 -6.35
CA ARG A 91 14.63 -4.13 -6.67
C ARG A 91 15.83 -3.99 -5.72
N ALA A 92 16.30 -2.78 -5.46
CA ALA A 92 17.40 -2.52 -4.53
C ALA A 92 17.12 -3.07 -3.11
N ILE A 93 15.94 -2.78 -2.56
CA ILE A 93 15.55 -3.26 -1.23
C ILE A 93 15.41 -4.79 -1.21
N LYS A 94 14.83 -5.40 -2.26
CA LYS A 94 14.76 -6.87 -2.38
C LYS A 94 16.15 -7.54 -2.42
N LEU A 95 17.17 -6.84 -2.89
CA LEU A 95 18.55 -7.31 -2.94
C LEU A 95 19.35 -7.04 -1.65
N GLY A 96 18.72 -6.45 -0.63
CA GLY A 96 19.31 -6.25 0.70
C GLY A 96 19.95 -4.89 0.92
N ALA A 97 19.66 -3.88 0.09
CA ALA A 97 19.96 -2.50 0.45
C ALA A 97 19.13 -2.08 1.68
N LEU A 98 19.74 -1.31 2.58
CA LEU A 98 19.09 -0.81 3.79
C LEU A 98 18.15 0.36 3.50
N ASP A 99 18.53 1.22 2.55
CA ASP A 99 17.75 2.38 2.17
C ASP A 99 18.02 2.77 0.71
N TYR A 100 17.19 3.68 0.20
CA TYR A 100 17.26 4.23 -1.14
C TYR A 100 17.01 5.75 -1.10
N ILE A 101 17.97 6.51 -1.61
CA ILE A 101 17.92 7.97 -1.70
C ILE A 101 17.87 8.40 -3.16
N GLU A 102 17.00 9.36 -3.45
CA GLU A 102 16.89 9.97 -4.77
C GLU A 102 17.66 11.28 -4.81
N LYS A 103 18.43 11.52 -5.88
CA LYS A 103 19.10 12.81 -6.12
C LYS A 103 18.03 13.84 -6.58
N PRO A 104 18.13 15.12 -6.20
CA PRO A 104 19.26 15.76 -5.51
C PRO A 104 19.32 15.43 -4.02
N LEU A 105 20.53 15.24 -3.52
CA LEU A 105 20.79 14.84 -2.14
C LEU A 105 20.63 16.03 -1.19
N SER A 106 19.84 15.87 -0.14
CA SER A 106 19.75 16.84 0.95
C SER A 106 20.56 16.40 2.17
N TYR A 107 21.06 17.37 2.93
CA TYR A 107 21.84 17.13 4.16
C TYR A 107 21.12 16.18 5.11
N GLU A 108 19.86 16.47 5.43
CA GLU A 108 19.06 15.69 6.38
C GLU A 108 18.87 14.23 5.92
N GLN A 109 18.62 14.01 4.63
CA GLN A 109 18.43 12.66 4.08
C GLN A 109 19.71 11.81 4.18
N VAL A 110 20.86 12.39 3.84
CA VAL A 110 22.15 11.69 3.87
C VAL A 110 22.52 11.31 5.30
N ILE A 111 22.44 12.26 6.24
CA ILE A 111 22.81 12.01 7.64
C ILE A 111 21.88 11.00 8.28
N LYS A 112 20.57 11.11 8.06
CA LYS A 112 19.59 10.16 8.59
C LYS A 112 19.83 8.74 8.07
N ALA A 113 20.14 8.60 6.78
CA ALA A 113 20.40 7.29 6.19
C ALA A 113 21.72 6.69 6.74
N ALA A 114 22.78 7.50 6.85
CA ALA A 114 24.06 7.06 7.41
C ALA A 114 23.94 6.62 8.88
N SER A 115 23.27 7.41 9.73
CA SER A 115 23.09 7.07 11.14
C SER A 115 22.24 5.80 11.31
N SER A 116 21.14 5.69 10.56
CA SER A 116 20.27 4.50 10.60
C SER A 116 21.03 3.24 10.15
N ALA A 117 21.87 3.36 9.14
CA ALA A 117 22.70 2.25 8.64
C ALA A 117 23.74 1.78 9.68
N LEU A 118 24.36 2.70 10.41
CA LEU A 118 25.28 2.37 11.50
C LEU A 118 24.59 1.66 12.67
N GLU A 119 23.40 2.13 13.07
CA GLU A 119 22.61 1.49 14.12
C GLU A 119 22.27 0.03 13.78
N HIS A 120 22.04 -0.27 12.50
CA HIS A 120 21.78 -1.64 12.03
C HIS A 120 23.01 -2.57 12.11
N ARG A 121 24.25 -2.07 12.06
CA ARG A 121 25.48 -2.90 12.12
C ARG A 121 25.93 -3.24 13.53
N VAL A 122 25.63 -2.40 14.51
CA VAL A 122 26.05 -2.62 15.92
C VAL A 122 25.33 -3.82 16.54
N ASP A 123 24.29 -4.36 15.90
CA ASP A 123 23.59 -5.57 16.34
C ASP A 123 23.57 -6.70 15.29
N PRO A 124 24.60 -7.57 15.26
CA PRO A 124 24.64 -8.74 14.38
C PRO A 124 23.61 -9.82 14.76
N SER A 125 22.95 -9.69 15.92
CA SER A 125 21.87 -10.59 16.36
C SER A 125 20.48 -10.11 15.96
N GLY A 126 20.39 -8.94 15.31
CA GLY A 126 19.14 -8.30 14.93
C GLY A 126 18.23 -8.01 16.12
N ARG A 127 18.74 -7.83 17.34
CA ARG A 127 17.92 -7.62 18.55
C ARG A 127 17.39 -6.19 18.69
N LEU A 128 18.10 -5.16 18.22
CA LEU A 128 17.70 -3.76 18.28
C LEU A 128 16.72 -3.40 17.15
N ALA A 129 16.89 -3.95 15.95
CA ALA A 129 15.84 -3.90 14.91
C ALA A 129 14.58 -4.71 15.32
N ARG A 130 14.72 -5.77 16.13
CA ARG A 130 13.57 -6.55 16.63
C ARG A 130 12.74 -5.84 17.68
N GLU A 131 13.28 -4.84 18.38
CA GLU A 131 12.49 -4.09 19.37
C GLU A 131 11.78 -2.87 18.76
N ALA A 132 12.34 -2.25 17.72
CA ALA A 132 11.66 -1.16 17.00
C ALA A 132 10.64 -1.66 15.94
N ASP A 133 10.88 -2.80 15.28
CA ASP A 133 9.98 -3.34 14.24
C ASP A 133 8.89 -4.29 14.75
N ARG A 134 8.94 -4.67 16.03
CA ARG A 134 7.81 -5.32 16.69
C ARG A 134 7.01 -4.27 17.45
N VAL A 135 6.38 -3.37 16.68
CA VAL A 135 5.10 -2.85 17.12
C VAL A 135 4.18 -4.08 17.23
N GLU A 136 4.14 -4.66 18.43
CA GLU A 136 3.18 -5.68 18.79
C GLU A 136 1.88 -4.94 19.12
N PRO A 137 0.74 -5.48 18.68
CA PRO A 137 -0.50 -4.81 18.92
C PRO A 137 -0.75 -4.78 20.43
N LYS A 138 -1.05 -3.59 20.97
CA LYS A 138 -1.37 -3.41 22.41
C LYS A 138 -2.52 -4.29 22.89
N ARG A 139 -3.29 -4.88 21.96
CA ARG A 139 -4.33 -5.89 22.18
C ARG A 139 -4.15 -6.99 21.15
N GLN A 140 -4.50 -8.23 21.49
CA GLN A 140 -4.54 -9.29 20.48
C GLN A 140 -5.65 -9.02 19.45
N PRO A 141 -5.44 -9.37 18.17
CA PRO A 141 -6.52 -9.41 17.19
C PRO A 141 -7.64 -10.32 17.67
N SER A 142 -8.87 -9.85 17.49
CA SER A 142 -10.07 -10.58 17.90
C SER A 142 -10.94 -10.81 16.67
N PRO A 143 -11.67 -11.94 16.60
CA PRO A 143 -12.57 -12.20 15.49
C PRO A 143 -13.51 -11.02 15.17
N PRO A 144 -13.89 -10.81 13.91
CA PRO A 144 -14.98 -9.90 13.58
C PRO A 144 -16.24 -10.26 14.36
N PRO A 145 -17.13 -9.30 14.67
CA PRO A 145 -18.37 -9.59 15.39
C PRO A 145 -19.23 -10.60 14.63
N GLU A 146 -19.72 -11.63 15.31
CA GLU A 146 -20.71 -12.56 14.74
C GLU A 146 -22.00 -11.81 14.37
N LEU A 147 -22.58 -12.16 13.22
CA LEU A 147 -23.83 -11.59 12.72
C LEU A 147 -24.86 -12.72 12.46
N PRO A 148 -26.16 -12.46 12.69
CA PRO A 148 -27.21 -13.46 12.45
C PRO A 148 -27.26 -14.01 11.01
N GLN A 149 -26.78 -13.22 10.05
CA GLN A 149 -26.77 -13.51 8.63
C GLN A 149 -25.59 -14.42 8.20
N LEU A 150 -24.67 -14.75 9.10
CA LEU A 150 -23.50 -15.56 8.77
C LEU A 150 -23.90 -17.02 8.52
N GLN A 151 -23.38 -17.57 7.43
CA GLN A 151 -23.49 -18.98 7.11
C GLN A 151 -22.11 -19.55 6.84
N VAL A 152 -21.87 -20.76 7.33
CA VAL A 152 -20.65 -21.51 7.00
C VAL A 152 -20.67 -21.79 5.50
N GLY A 153 -19.68 -21.27 4.79
CA GLY A 153 -19.47 -21.45 3.35
C GLY A 153 -18.78 -22.77 3.03
N LYS A 154 -18.59 -23.01 1.73
CA LYS A 154 -17.85 -24.20 1.23
C LYS A 154 -16.35 -23.95 1.11
N GLU A 155 -15.96 -22.69 0.98
CA GLU A 155 -14.56 -22.28 0.83
C GLU A 155 -13.86 -22.27 2.19
N PRO A 156 -12.57 -22.62 2.26
CA PRO A 156 -11.76 -22.45 3.47
C PRO A 156 -11.50 -20.96 3.76
N GLN A 157 -11.17 -20.67 5.01
CA GLN A 157 -10.51 -19.42 5.37
C GLN A 157 -9.13 -19.36 4.71
N ARG A 158 -8.64 -18.16 4.44
CA ARG A 158 -7.36 -17.96 3.77
C ARG A 158 -6.53 -16.86 4.42
N THR A 159 -5.21 -17.01 4.29
CA THR A 159 -4.21 -16.01 4.68
C THR A 159 -3.09 -15.97 3.63
N LEU A 160 -2.10 -15.09 3.78
CA LEU A 160 -0.90 -15.10 2.93
C LEU A 160 0.04 -16.23 3.36
N ARG A 161 0.82 -16.79 2.42
CA ARG A 161 1.82 -17.84 2.71
C ARG A 161 3.00 -17.36 3.54
N LYS A 162 3.34 -16.08 3.42
CA LYS A 162 4.49 -15.46 4.09
C LYS A 162 4.23 -13.98 4.33
N ASN A 163 5.01 -13.42 5.25
CA ASN A 163 5.05 -11.97 5.42
C ASN A 163 5.50 -11.31 4.12
N THR A 164 4.96 -10.13 3.85
CA THR A 164 5.42 -9.28 2.75
C THR A 164 5.35 -7.82 3.15
N VAL A 165 6.07 -6.98 2.42
CA VAL A 165 6.13 -5.55 2.65
C VAL A 165 5.84 -4.83 1.34
N ILE A 166 5.02 -3.79 1.42
CA ILE A 166 4.73 -2.88 0.32
C ILE A 166 5.13 -1.48 0.75
N TYR A 167 5.82 -0.77 -0.13
CA TYR A 167 6.14 0.64 0.04
C TYR A 167 5.50 1.44 -1.08
N GLY A 168 5.15 2.69 -0.78
CA GLY A 168 4.71 3.64 -1.79
C GLY A 168 4.39 4.99 -1.19
N LEU A 169 3.66 5.79 -1.96
CA LEU A 169 3.20 7.11 -1.54
C LEU A 169 1.78 7.00 -1.00
N GLY A 170 1.45 7.69 0.09
CA GLY A 170 0.05 7.91 0.45
C GLY A 170 -0.60 8.93 -0.49
N LEU A 171 -1.81 8.68 -0.99
CA LEU A 171 -2.50 9.57 -1.94
C LEU A 171 -2.74 10.96 -1.33
N HIS A 172 -3.27 10.98 -0.11
CA HIS A 172 -3.70 12.21 0.52
C HIS A 172 -2.58 12.91 1.26
N SER A 173 -1.79 12.15 2.03
CA SER A 173 -0.68 12.71 2.82
C SER A 173 0.50 13.13 1.96
N GLY A 174 0.72 12.50 0.80
CA GLY A 174 1.96 12.66 0.02
C GLY A 174 3.22 12.22 0.75
N THR A 175 3.07 11.48 1.85
CA THR A 175 4.19 10.92 2.61
C THR A 175 4.52 9.52 2.10
N ARG A 176 5.79 9.15 2.11
CA ARG A 176 6.19 7.77 1.86
C ARG A 176 5.67 6.91 3.02
N THR A 177 4.90 5.89 2.68
CA THR A 177 4.31 4.94 3.63
C THR A 177 4.73 3.52 3.26
N GLY A 178 4.99 2.72 4.28
CA GLY A 178 5.25 1.30 4.17
C GLY A 178 4.19 0.54 4.93
N MET A 179 3.81 -0.63 4.41
CA MET A 179 2.96 -1.56 5.11
C MET A 179 3.51 -2.98 5.11
N VAL A 180 3.42 -3.63 6.26
CA VAL A 180 3.76 -5.04 6.45
C VAL A 180 2.46 -5.84 6.50
N LEU A 181 2.35 -6.85 5.65
CA LEU A 181 1.25 -7.80 5.65
C LEU A 181 1.74 -9.09 6.29
N GLN A 182 1.16 -9.44 7.44
CA GLN A 182 1.53 -10.59 8.25
C GLN A 182 0.35 -11.57 8.31
N PRO A 183 0.53 -12.85 7.95
CA PRO A 183 -0.48 -13.89 8.06
C PRO A 183 -1.03 -13.99 9.49
N LEU A 184 -2.34 -14.19 9.62
CA LEU A 184 -2.97 -14.50 10.91
C LEU A 184 -3.57 -15.92 10.91
N PRO A 185 -3.66 -16.58 12.08
CA PRO A 185 -4.38 -17.84 12.21
C PRO A 185 -5.87 -17.70 11.85
N PRO A 186 -6.59 -18.82 11.70
CA PRO A 186 -8.04 -18.80 11.46
C PRO A 186 -8.81 -17.99 12.49
N ASP A 187 -9.98 -17.51 12.08
CA ASP A 187 -10.96 -16.75 12.87
C ASP A 187 -10.46 -15.39 13.39
N HIS A 188 -9.30 -14.90 12.95
CA HIS A 188 -8.80 -13.60 13.39
C HIS A 188 -9.37 -12.44 12.58
N GLY A 189 -9.78 -12.62 11.32
CA GLY A 189 -10.24 -11.52 10.48
C GLY A 189 -9.08 -10.61 10.00
N ILE A 190 -9.44 -9.51 9.35
CA ILE A 190 -8.50 -8.49 8.89
C ILE A 190 -8.32 -7.40 9.95
N HIS A 191 -7.07 -7.11 10.27
CA HIS A 191 -6.69 -6.12 11.27
C HIS A 191 -5.67 -5.15 10.72
N LEU A 192 -5.77 -3.88 11.10
CA LEU A 192 -4.78 -2.86 10.82
C LEU A 192 -4.12 -2.40 12.12
N LEU A 193 -2.81 -2.28 12.11
CA LEU A 193 -2.00 -1.83 13.23
C LEU A 193 -1.26 -0.56 12.82
N THR A 194 -1.48 0.52 13.56
CA THR A 194 -0.76 1.77 13.33
C THR A 194 0.70 1.60 13.75
N ILE A 195 1.61 2.13 12.95
CA ILE A 195 3.02 2.31 13.30
C ILE A 195 3.28 3.82 13.41
N PRO A 196 4.10 4.29 14.37
CA PRO A 196 4.68 3.53 15.49
C PRO A 196 3.70 3.34 16.68
N GLY A 197 2.49 3.88 16.59
CA GLY A 197 1.55 4.00 17.72
C GLY A 197 1.07 2.68 18.36
N GLY A 198 1.03 1.59 17.59
CA GLY A 198 0.65 0.26 18.06
C GLY A 198 -0.83 0.10 18.39
N THR A 199 -1.68 0.98 17.86
CA THR A 199 -3.12 0.87 17.98
C THR A 199 -3.64 -0.14 16.96
N LEU A 200 -4.27 -1.19 17.48
CA LEU A 200 -4.93 -2.21 16.66
C LEU A 200 -6.37 -1.80 16.35
N LEU A 201 -6.70 -1.73 15.07
CA LEU A 201 -8.02 -1.47 14.50
C LEU A 201 -8.50 -2.72 13.75
N PRO A 202 -9.69 -3.27 14.06
CA PRO A 202 -10.30 -4.24 13.16
C PRO A 202 -10.68 -3.53 11.85
N ALA A 203 -10.52 -4.19 10.70
CA ALA A 203 -11.09 -3.73 9.43
C ALA A 203 -12.61 -3.92 9.45
N HIS A 204 -13.28 -3.10 10.25
CA HIS A 204 -14.71 -3.25 10.53
C HIS A 204 -15.40 -1.88 10.56
N VAL A 205 -16.65 -1.84 10.13
CA VAL A 205 -17.45 -0.61 10.02
C VAL A 205 -17.57 0.20 11.32
N ARG A 206 -17.45 -0.47 12.48
CA ARG A 206 -17.42 0.20 13.80
C ARG A 206 -16.17 1.07 14.02
N ALA A 207 -15.09 0.82 13.28
CA ALA A 207 -13.87 1.62 13.33
C ALA A 207 -13.86 2.74 12.29
N VAL A 208 -14.84 2.81 11.39
CA VAL A 208 -14.91 3.87 10.36
C VAL A 208 -15.24 5.20 11.02
N ALA A 209 -14.30 6.14 10.90
CA ALA A 209 -14.40 7.48 11.46
C ALA A 209 -14.75 8.54 10.40
N ASP A 210 -14.26 8.36 9.17
CA ASP A 210 -14.46 9.31 8.08
C ASP A 210 -14.63 8.58 6.73
N THR A 211 -15.38 9.21 5.84
CA THR A 211 -15.70 8.75 4.47
C THR A 211 -15.57 9.87 3.43
N GLU A 212 -15.05 11.04 3.83
CA GLU A 212 -14.74 12.12 2.91
C GLU A 212 -13.48 11.78 2.10
N TYR A 213 -13.65 11.61 0.79
CA TYR A 213 -12.62 11.27 -0.21
C TYR A 213 -11.99 9.87 -0.13
N ALA A 214 -11.97 9.25 1.05
CA ALA A 214 -11.47 7.89 1.28
C ALA A 214 -12.14 7.27 2.52
N THR A 215 -12.10 5.96 2.66
CA THR A 215 -12.53 5.29 3.90
C THR A 215 -11.40 5.31 4.92
N THR A 216 -11.64 5.93 6.08
CA THR A 216 -10.67 6.07 7.16
C THR A 216 -11.13 5.34 8.42
N LEU A 217 -10.25 4.48 8.94
CA LEU A 217 -10.44 3.78 10.20
C LEU A 217 -9.69 4.50 11.31
N SER A 218 -10.34 4.76 12.45
CA SER A 218 -9.69 5.44 13.58
C SER A 218 -10.02 4.80 14.93
N ARG A 219 -9.05 4.85 15.83
CA ARG A 219 -9.18 4.41 17.22
C ARG A 219 -8.15 5.12 18.08
N ASN A 220 -8.54 5.55 19.28
CA ASN A 220 -7.65 6.19 20.25
C ASN A 220 -6.85 7.39 19.69
N GLY A 221 -7.42 8.15 18.76
CA GLY A 221 -6.76 9.31 18.14
C GLY A 221 -5.80 8.98 17.00
N GLU A 222 -5.56 7.70 16.71
CA GLU A 222 -4.77 7.27 15.56
C GLU A 222 -5.69 6.81 14.43
N SER A 223 -5.25 6.99 13.18
CA SER A 223 -6.05 6.71 12.00
C SER A 223 -5.25 6.04 10.89
N ILE A 224 -5.94 5.26 10.07
CA ILE A 224 -5.42 4.64 8.85
C ILE A 224 -6.41 4.95 7.72
N ARG A 225 -5.91 5.60 6.67
CA ARG A 225 -6.70 6.11 5.56
C ARG A 225 -6.55 5.24 4.30
N THR A 226 -7.52 5.36 3.40
CA THR A 226 -7.45 4.79 2.03
C THR A 226 -7.42 3.26 2.05
N VAL A 227 -8.27 2.64 2.88
CA VAL A 227 -8.26 1.18 3.09
C VAL A 227 -8.95 0.40 1.97
N GLU A 228 -9.83 1.06 1.24
CA GLU A 228 -10.78 0.50 0.26
C GLU A 228 -10.09 -0.33 -0.84
N HIS A 229 -9.02 0.16 -1.46
CA HIS A 229 -8.39 -0.56 -2.59
C HIS A 229 -7.74 -1.87 -2.14
N LEU A 230 -7.03 -1.86 -1.00
CA LEU A 230 -6.42 -3.05 -0.44
C LEU A 230 -7.50 -4.04 0.00
N LEU A 231 -8.53 -3.58 0.73
CA LEU A 231 -9.63 -4.44 1.16
C LEU A 231 -10.38 -5.04 -0.03
N SER A 232 -10.49 -4.31 -1.13
CA SER A 232 -11.10 -4.80 -2.38
C SER A 232 -10.31 -5.97 -2.97
N ALA A 233 -8.98 -5.84 -3.07
CA ALA A 233 -8.11 -6.92 -3.53
C ALA A 233 -8.13 -8.14 -2.57
N LEU A 234 -8.11 -7.91 -1.25
CA LEU A 234 -8.17 -8.97 -0.25
C LEU A 234 -9.49 -9.74 -0.30
N HIS A 235 -10.62 -9.03 -0.45
CA HIS A 235 -11.94 -9.63 -0.60
C HIS A 235 -12.00 -10.49 -1.87
N ALA A 236 -11.52 -9.97 -3.01
CA ALA A 236 -11.50 -10.70 -4.27
C ALA A 236 -10.60 -11.95 -4.24
N ALA A 237 -9.48 -11.90 -3.52
CA ALA A 237 -8.60 -13.05 -3.32
C ALA A 237 -9.12 -14.04 -2.26
N GLY A 238 -10.16 -13.67 -1.52
CA GLY A 238 -10.75 -14.46 -0.45
C GLY A 238 -9.88 -14.51 0.82
N VAL A 239 -8.97 -13.56 1.02
CA VAL A 239 -8.10 -13.50 2.22
C VAL A 239 -8.93 -13.06 3.42
N THR A 240 -9.09 -13.94 4.40
CA THR A 240 -9.93 -13.72 5.59
C THR A 240 -9.14 -13.31 6.82
N ASN A 241 -7.87 -13.71 6.94
CA ASN A 241 -7.07 -13.50 8.15
C ASN A 241 -5.76 -12.79 7.80
N LEU A 242 -5.57 -11.56 8.30
CA LEU A 242 -4.37 -10.78 8.00
C LEU A 242 -4.16 -9.64 8.99
N LEU A 243 -2.90 -9.42 9.38
CA LEU A 243 -2.46 -8.23 10.11
C LEU A 243 -1.71 -7.29 9.16
N ILE A 244 -2.21 -6.08 9.03
CA ILE A 244 -1.67 -5.03 8.17
C ILE A 244 -1.05 -3.96 9.08
N LYS A 245 0.27 -3.89 9.17
CA LYS A 245 0.93 -2.84 9.94
C LYS A 245 1.30 -1.69 9.03
N VAL A 246 0.87 -0.47 9.32
CA VAL A 246 1.04 0.67 8.40
C VAL A 246 1.13 2.00 9.14
N HIS A 247 1.87 2.94 8.56
CA HIS A 247 2.00 4.30 9.08
C HIS A 247 1.01 5.26 8.40
N GLY A 248 -0.14 5.50 9.05
CA GLY A 248 -1.08 6.58 8.72
C GLY A 248 -1.97 6.38 7.47
N GLU A 249 -1.42 5.90 6.36
CA GLU A 249 -2.15 5.77 5.10
C GLU A 249 -1.66 4.55 4.32
N ILE A 250 -2.58 3.82 3.68
CA ILE A 250 -2.22 2.71 2.78
C ILE A 250 -1.61 3.30 1.49
N PRO A 251 -0.49 2.75 0.98
CA PRO A 251 0.11 3.23 -0.26
C PRO A 251 -0.89 3.21 -1.43
N VAL A 252 -0.98 4.31 -2.17
CA VAL A 252 -1.89 4.42 -3.33
C VAL A 252 -1.41 3.64 -4.55
N LEU A 253 -0.09 3.42 -4.64
CA LEU A 253 0.57 2.74 -5.75
C LEU A 253 0.24 3.43 -7.07
N ASP A 254 -0.45 2.76 -8.00
CA ASP A 254 -0.87 3.33 -9.29
C ASP A 254 -2.28 3.90 -9.27
N GLY A 255 -2.93 3.98 -8.10
CA GLY A 255 -4.31 4.44 -7.95
C GLY A 255 -5.36 3.34 -8.10
N SER A 256 -4.96 2.11 -8.40
CA SER A 256 -5.84 0.97 -8.59
C SER A 256 -5.55 -0.14 -7.57
N ALA A 257 -6.15 -1.32 -7.74
CA ALA A 257 -5.85 -2.51 -6.95
C ALA A 257 -4.91 -3.50 -7.68
N ALA A 258 -4.43 -3.17 -8.88
CA ALA A 258 -3.64 -4.07 -9.71
C ALA A 258 -2.32 -4.49 -9.03
N GLU A 259 -1.62 -3.54 -8.41
CA GLU A 259 -0.36 -3.81 -7.71
C GLU A 259 -0.58 -4.67 -6.45
N PHE A 260 -1.69 -4.50 -5.74
CA PHE A 260 -2.07 -5.40 -4.64
C PHE A 260 -2.33 -6.81 -5.16
N CYS A 261 -3.00 -6.95 -6.30
CA CYS A 261 -3.24 -8.27 -6.90
C CYS A 261 -1.93 -8.96 -7.31
N ARG A 262 -1.01 -8.23 -7.95
CA ARG A 262 0.31 -8.75 -8.29
C ARG A 262 1.04 -9.25 -7.04
N MET A 263 1.02 -8.47 -5.96
CA MET A 263 1.61 -8.90 -4.68
C MET A 263 0.95 -10.18 -4.14
N LEU A 264 -0.39 -10.27 -4.16
CA LEU A 264 -1.11 -11.46 -3.69
C LEU A 264 -0.75 -12.71 -4.51
N ARG A 265 -0.52 -12.56 -5.82
CA ARG A 265 -0.02 -13.64 -6.69
C ARG A 265 1.43 -14.02 -6.36
N GLU A 266 2.32 -13.04 -6.21
CA GLU A 266 3.75 -13.26 -5.91
C GLU A 266 3.98 -13.93 -4.55
N VAL A 267 3.25 -13.49 -3.53
CA VAL A 267 3.35 -14.03 -2.16
C VAL A 267 2.64 -15.37 -2.06
N GLY A 268 1.50 -15.49 -2.75
CA GLY A 268 0.61 -16.63 -2.67
C GLY A 268 -0.30 -16.57 -1.47
N VAL A 269 -1.53 -17.06 -1.67
CA VAL A 269 -2.54 -17.25 -0.64
C VAL A 269 -2.56 -18.73 -0.25
N GLU A 270 -2.79 -19.01 1.03
CA GLU A 270 -2.92 -20.36 1.57
C GLU A 270 -4.30 -20.58 2.20
N ASP A 271 -4.84 -21.77 1.97
CA ASP A 271 -6.05 -22.26 2.63
C ASP A 271 -5.70 -22.67 4.06
N GLN A 272 -6.60 -22.34 4.98
CA GLN A 272 -6.54 -22.77 6.37
C GLN A 272 -7.65 -23.81 6.61
N ASP A 273 -7.39 -24.80 7.47
CA ASP A 273 -8.28 -25.94 7.72
C ASP A 273 -9.50 -25.57 8.60
N VAL A 274 -10.17 -24.47 8.25
CA VAL A 274 -11.38 -23.95 8.87
C VAL A 274 -12.26 -23.39 7.74
N PRO A 275 -13.55 -23.77 7.64
CA PRO A 275 -14.43 -23.20 6.63
C PRO A 275 -14.64 -21.70 6.90
N ARG A 276 -14.67 -20.88 5.84
CA ARG A 276 -15.01 -19.47 5.99
C ARG A 276 -16.50 -19.29 6.22
N LYS A 277 -16.87 -18.18 6.85
CA LYS A 277 -18.26 -17.75 6.97
C LYS A 277 -18.53 -16.67 5.93
N ASP A 278 -19.65 -16.80 5.22
CA ASP A 278 -20.14 -15.77 4.30
C ASP A 278 -21.32 -15.04 4.96
N LEU A 279 -21.35 -13.72 4.80
CA LEU A 279 -22.51 -12.90 5.15
C LEU A 279 -23.55 -13.00 4.04
N VAL A 280 -24.69 -13.63 4.34
CA VAL A 280 -25.76 -13.82 3.36
C VAL A 280 -26.78 -12.70 3.48
N VAL A 281 -26.94 -11.92 2.42
CA VAL A 281 -27.98 -10.90 2.36
C VAL A 281 -29.34 -11.59 2.37
N ASP A 282 -30.08 -11.41 3.46
CA ASP A 282 -31.35 -12.06 3.78
C ASP A 282 -32.59 -11.28 3.27
N ARG A 283 -32.44 -9.97 3.08
CA ARG A 283 -33.48 -9.06 2.61
C ARG A 283 -32.87 -7.88 1.88
N ARG A 284 -33.75 -7.06 1.30
CA ARG A 284 -33.35 -5.83 0.59
C ARG A 284 -33.02 -4.71 1.58
N TYR A 285 -31.81 -4.16 1.50
CA TYR A 285 -31.37 -2.94 2.18
C TYR A 285 -31.26 -1.80 1.17
N ARG A 286 -31.62 -0.57 1.55
CA ARG A 286 -31.62 0.58 0.65
C ARG A 286 -31.16 1.85 1.34
N VAL A 287 -30.23 2.54 0.70
CA VAL A 287 -29.76 3.88 1.07
C VAL A 287 -29.99 4.83 -0.09
N GLY A 288 -30.33 6.09 0.22
CA GLY A 288 -30.55 7.14 -0.76
C GLY A 288 -31.96 7.17 -1.36
N SER A 289 -32.18 8.12 -2.26
CA SER A 289 -33.48 8.43 -2.88
C SER A 289 -33.26 9.12 -4.22
N GLY A 290 -34.21 8.98 -5.15
CA GLY A 290 -34.08 9.53 -6.51
C GLY A 290 -32.93 8.86 -7.27
N ASP A 291 -32.11 9.67 -7.94
CA ASP A 291 -31.00 9.21 -8.80
C ASP A 291 -29.79 8.71 -8.02
N LYS A 292 -29.62 9.14 -6.76
CA LYS A 292 -28.55 8.66 -5.88
C LYS A 292 -29.07 7.58 -4.95
N THR A 293 -28.74 6.32 -5.26
CA THR A 293 -29.27 5.16 -4.52
C THR A 293 -28.28 4.01 -4.48
N LEU A 294 -28.25 3.30 -3.36
CA LEU A 294 -27.59 2.01 -3.23
C LEU A 294 -28.61 1.00 -2.71
N VAL A 295 -28.72 -0.14 -3.40
CA VAL A 295 -29.56 -1.27 -3.01
C VAL A 295 -28.69 -2.50 -2.87
N LEU A 296 -28.77 -3.17 -1.72
CA LEU A 296 -28.19 -4.49 -1.50
C LEU A 296 -29.33 -5.51 -1.33
N GLU A 297 -29.33 -6.57 -2.14
CA GLU A 297 -30.42 -7.55 -2.18
C GLU A 297 -29.91 -9.01 -2.21
N PRO A 298 -30.75 -9.99 -1.80
CA PRO A 298 -30.36 -11.39 -1.80
C PRO A 298 -29.95 -11.89 -3.20
N TYR A 299 -28.83 -12.59 -3.27
CA TYR A 299 -28.30 -13.18 -4.50
C TYR A 299 -27.36 -14.35 -4.15
N ASP A 300 -27.43 -15.45 -4.91
CA ASP A 300 -26.56 -16.61 -4.72
C ASP A 300 -25.23 -16.42 -5.47
N GLY A 301 -24.41 -15.53 -4.92
CA GLY A 301 -23.15 -15.07 -5.50
C GLY A 301 -22.84 -13.65 -5.01
N PHE A 302 -21.85 -13.00 -5.61
CA PHE A 302 -21.56 -11.60 -5.34
C PHE A 302 -21.48 -10.80 -6.63
N SER A 303 -22.35 -9.80 -6.79
CA SER A 303 -22.34 -8.94 -7.97
C SER A 303 -22.55 -7.48 -7.61
N VAL A 304 -21.95 -6.59 -8.39
CA VAL A 304 -22.06 -5.15 -8.24
C VAL A 304 -22.38 -4.55 -9.60
N SER A 305 -23.49 -3.83 -9.69
CA SER A 305 -23.83 -2.96 -10.82
C SER A 305 -23.71 -1.51 -10.38
N TYR A 306 -22.98 -0.71 -11.14
CA TYR A 306 -22.75 0.69 -10.83
C TYR A 306 -23.11 1.58 -12.02
N LEU A 307 -23.86 2.65 -11.76
CA LEU A 307 -24.15 3.74 -12.70
C LEU A 307 -23.52 5.04 -12.21
N LEU A 308 -22.59 5.57 -12.99
CA LEU A 308 -21.93 6.85 -12.83
C LEU A 308 -22.52 7.86 -13.82
N ARG A 309 -22.75 9.10 -13.38
CA ARG A 309 -23.12 10.21 -14.27
C ARG A 309 -22.41 11.48 -13.83
N TYR A 310 -21.54 11.97 -14.69
CA TYR A 310 -20.88 13.28 -14.58
C TYR A 310 -21.02 14.04 -15.90
N PRO A 311 -20.85 15.37 -15.90
CA PRO A 311 -20.62 16.11 -17.14
C PRO A 311 -19.44 15.52 -17.93
N PRO A 312 -19.35 15.79 -19.25
CA PRO A 312 -18.11 15.58 -19.99
C PRO A 312 -16.90 16.19 -19.25
N PRO A 313 -15.71 15.57 -19.32
CA PRO A 313 -15.35 14.44 -20.18
C PRO A 313 -15.65 13.04 -19.59
N VAL A 314 -16.07 12.95 -18.32
CA VAL A 314 -16.38 11.64 -17.67
C VAL A 314 -17.63 11.02 -18.28
N GLY A 315 -18.68 11.83 -18.45
CA GLY A 315 -19.94 11.39 -19.02
C GLY A 315 -20.72 10.42 -18.14
N GLU A 316 -21.66 9.71 -18.77
CA GLU A 316 -22.39 8.61 -18.15
C GLU A 316 -21.67 7.29 -18.44
N GLN A 317 -21.40 6.52 -17.38
CA GLN A 317 -20.76 5.22 -17.48
C GLN A 317 -21.52 4.22 -16.61
N SER A 318 -21.64 2.99 -17.08
CA SER A 318 -22.22 1.91 -16.28
C SER A 318 -21.46 0.63 -16.50
N TYR A 319 -21.27 -0.13 -15.43
CA TYR A 319 -20.68 -1.46 -15.50
C TYR A 319 -21.37 -2.42 -14.54
N ARG A 320 -21.39 -3.70 -14.89
CA ARG A 320 -21.82 -4.79 -14.02
C ARG A 320 -20.70 -5.80 -13.93
N PHE A 321 -20.30 -6.10 -12.70
CA PHE A 321 -19.31 -7.10 -12.39
C PHE A 321 -19.91 -8.19 -11.49
N GLU A 322 -19.47 -9.42 -11.71
CA GLU A 322 -19.81 -10.57 -10.88
C GLU A 322 -18.52 -11.26 -10.47
N LEU A 323 -18.29 -11.35 -9.16
CA LEU A 323 -17.07 -11.92 -8.61
C LEU A 323 -17.14 -13.45 -8.66
N GLY A 324 -16.84 -14.01 -9.85
CA GLY A 324 -16.76 -15.45 -10.05
C GLY A 324 -15.40 -16.06 -9.73
N SER A 325 -14.32 -15.29 -9.86
CA SER A 325 -12.95 -15.71 -9.54
C SER A 325 -12.05 -14.50 -9.26
N PHE A 326 -10.90 -14.76 -8.62
CA PHE A 326 -9.89 -13.73 -8.41
C PHE A 326 -9.32 -13.21 -9.75
N GLU A 327 -9.15 -14.09 -10.74
CA GLU A 327 -8.68 -13.73 -12.08
C GLU A 327 -9.66 -12.80 -12.81
N ALA A 328 -10.98 -13.01 -12.67
CA ALA A 328 -11.97 -12.09 -13.23
C ALA A 328 -11.85 -10.69 -12.61
N TYR A 329 -11.65 -10.61 -11.29
CA TYR A 329 -11.40 -9.33 -10.62
C TYR A 329 -10.11 -8.66 -11.10
N GLU A 330 -9.02 -9.42 -11.22
CA GLU A 330 -7.72 -8.92 -11.69
C GLU A 330 -7.79 -8.32 -13.10
N ASN A 331 -8.59 -8.92 -13.98
CA ASN A 331 -8.69 -8.50 -15.37
C ASN A 331 -9.69 -7.34 -15.56
N GLU A 332 -10.81 -7.36 -14.82
CA GLU A 332 -11.93 -6.46 -15.10
C GLU A 332 -12.03 -5.27 -14.16
N ILE A 333 -11.58 -5.38 -12.91
CA ILE A 333 -11.82 -4.37 -11.87
C ILE A 333 -10.53 -3.83 -11.29
N ALA A 334 -9.59 -4.71 -10.93
CA ALA A 334 -8.34 -4.32 -10.28
C ALA A 334 -7.56 -3.21 -10.99
N PRO A 335 -7.51 -3.12 -12.34
CA PRO A 335 -6.74 -2.09 -13.02
C PRO A 335 -7.42 -0.72 -13.05
N ALA A 336 -8.68 -0.58 -12.62
CA ALA A 336 -9.40 0.69 -12.68
C ALA A 336 -8.89 1.69 -11.63
N ARG A 337 -8.29 2.79 -12.08
CA ARG A 337 -7.65 3.78 -11.21
C ARG A 337 -8.64 4.77 -10.61
N THR A 338 -8.26 5.27 -9.44
CA THR A 338 -8.93 6.40 -8.80
C THR A 338 -8.81 7.66 -9.63
N PHE A 339 -9.71 8.61 -9.40
CA PHE A 339 -9.81 9.81 -10.21
C PHE A 339 -10.20 11.03 -9.38
N GLY A 340 -9.71 12.19 -9.82
CA GLY A 340 -9.99 13.48 -9.20
C GLY A 340 -10.16 14.55 -10.26
N PHE A 341 -10.81 15.66 -9.90
CA PHE A 341 -11.04 16.77 -10.82
C PHE A 341 -10.08 17.92 -10.56
N MET A 342 -9.59 18.55 -11.63
CA MET A 342 -8.67 19.70 -11.54
C MET A 342 -9.27 20.86 -10.76
N ARG A 343 -10.59 21.09 -10.89
CA ARG A 343 -11.32 22.11 -10.12
C ARG A 343 -11.32 21.86 -8.60
N ASP A 344 -11.16 20.61 -8.18
CA ASP A 344 -11.19 20.22 -6.76
C ASP A 344 -9.78 20.24 -6.14
N LEU A 345 -8.71 20.26 -6.96
CA LEU A 345 -7.32 20.21 -6.47
C LEU A 345 -6.97 21.34 -5.51
N LYS A 346 -7.44 22.57 -5.79
CA LYS A 346 -7.16 23.72 -4.92
C LYS A 346 -7.78 23.52 -3.54
N MET A 347 -9.05 23.12 -3.50
CA MET A 347 -9.78 22.84 -2.26
C MET A 347 -9.14 21.66 -1.50
N LEU A 348 -8.79 20.58 -2.18
CA LEU A 348 -8.13 19.43 -1.58
C LEU A 348 -6.79 19.82 -0.94
N ASN A 349 -5.99 20.62 -1.63
CA ASN A 349 -4.71 21.09 -1.12
C ASN A 349 -4.89 22.02 0.11
N GLU A 350 -5.90 22.91 0.09
CA GLU A 350 -6.27 23.75 1.24
C GLU A 350 -6.70 22.91 2.47
N LEU A 351 -7.25 21.71 2.25
CA LEU A 351 -7.57 20.74 3.30
C LEU A 351 -6.40 19.82 3.68
N GLY A 352 -5.20 20.02 3.10
CA GLY A 352 -4.05 19.15 3.32
C GLY A 352 -4.22 17.74 2.73
N LEU A 353 -5.03 17.61 1.68
CA LEU A 353 -5.33 16.37 0.96
C LEU A 353 -4.77 16.41 -0.46
N GLY A 354 -4.56 15.23 -1.04
CA GLY A 354 -4.13 15.08 -2.44
C GLY A 354 -2.67 15.46 -2.68
N SER A 355 -1.87 15.66 -1.64
CA SER A 355 -0.45 16.03 -1.73
C SER A 355 0.40 14.94 -2.39
N GLY A 356 -0.07 13.69 -2.31
CA GLY A 356 0.52 12.51 -2.94
C GLY A 356 -0.01 12.20 -4.32
N GLY A 357 -0.94 12.99 -4.85
CA GLY A 357 -1.33 12.92 -6.25
C GLY A 357 -0.09 13.12 -7.13
N ARG A 358 0.19 12.12 -7.96
CA ARG A 358 1.20 12.15 -9.01
C ARG A 358 0.52 11.77 -10.31
N LEU A 359 1.06 12.23 -11.44
CA LEU A 359 0.43 11.99 -12.75
C LEU A 359 0.32 10.50 -13.11
N ASP A 360 1.02 9.62 -12.41
CA ASP A 360 1.04 8.17 -12.61
C ASP A 360 0.13 7.38 -11.63
N ASN A 361 -0.44 8.02 -10.60
CA ASN A 361 -1.17 7.30 -9.53
C ASN A 361 -2.65 7.65 -9.37
N PHE A 362 -3.22 8.46 -10.27
CA PHE A 362 -4.66 8.69 -10.39
C PHE A 362 -4.98 9.27 -11.77
N ILE A 363 -6.26 9.33 -12.13
CA ILE A 363 -6.75 9.99 -13.33
C ILE A 363 -7.16 11.42 -12.97
N LEU A 364 -6.49 12.41 -13.55
CA LEU A 364 -6.82 13.82 -13.42
C LEU A 364 -7.75 14.25 -14.54
N VAL A 365 -8.96 14.64 -14.14
CA VAL A 365 -10.02 15.09 -15.04
C VAL A 365 -10.05 16.62 -15.12
N GLY A 366 -9.88 17.15 -16.33
CA GLY A 366 -10.00 18.57 -16.64
C GLY A 366 -11.41 19.03 -16.97
N GLU A 367 -11.54 20.23 -17.52
CA GLU A 367 -12.83 20.76 -17.97
C GLU A 367 -13.35 20.01 -19.21
N ASP A 368 -12.48 19.75 -20.19
CA ASP A 368 -12.86 19.18 -21.49
C ASP A 368 -12.26 17.81 -21.78
N ASN A 369 -11.25 17.37 -21.03
CA ASN A 369 -10.51 16.14 -21.30
C ASN A 369 -9.91 15.49 -20.03
N VAL A 370 -9.51 14.22 -20.16
CA VAL A 370 -8.56 13.61 -19.22
C VAL A 370 -7.17 14.16 -19.52
N ILE A 371 -6.44 14.59 -18.48
CA ILE A 371 -5.24 15.41 -18.63
C ILE A 371 -3.97 14.59 -18.73
N ASN A 372 -3.82 13.59 -17.85
CA ASN A 372 -2.52 13.00 -17.53
C ASN A 372 -2.32 11.59 -18.09
N THR A 373 -3.36 10.94 -18.60
CA THR A 373 -3.30 9.54 -19.01
C THR A 373 -4.46 9.15 -19.91
N ASP A 374 -4.28 8.09 -20.71
CA ASP A 374 -5.40 7.40 -21.37
C ASP A 374 -6.13 6.50 -20.38
N LEU A 375 -7.42 6.28 -20.61
CA LEU A 375 -8.18 5.33 -19.82
C LEU A 375 -7.79 3.89 -20.16
N ARG A 376 -7.61 3.05 -19.14
CA ARG A 376 -7.39 1.60 -19.26
C ARG A 376 -8.64 0.89 -19.75
N PHE A 377 -9.81 1.45 -19.46
CA PHE A 377 -11.11 0.99 -19.91
C PHE A 377 -11.99 2.17 -20.33
N PRO A 378 -12.87 2.03 -21.34
CA PRO A 378 -13.83 3.09 -21.68
C PRO A 378 -14.71 3.51 -20.50
N ASP A 379 -14.97 2.59 -19.58
CA ASP A 379 -15.79 2.68 -18.37
C ASP A 379 -14.96 2.64 -17.06
N GLU A 380 -13.69 3.08 -17.11
CA GLU A 380 -12.74 2.99 -15.99
C GLU A 380 -13.27 3.66 -14.71
N PHE A 381 -13.96 4.80 -14.80
CA PHE A 381 -14.50 5.49 -13.64
C PHE A 381 -15.62 4.71 -12.94
N ALA A 382 -16.49 4.03 -13.70
CA ALA A 382 -17.53 3.16 -13.14
C ALA A 382 -16.93 1.88 -12.53
N ARG A 383 -15.94 1.27 -13.18
CA ARG A 383 -15.20 0.11 -12.65
C ARG A 383 -14.48 0.44 -11.35
N HIS A 384 -13.89 1.63 -11.24
CA HIS A 384 -13.26 2.08 -10.00
C HIS A 384 -14.27 2.22 -8.86
N LYS A 385 -15.48 2.73 -9.13
CA LYS A 385 -16.53 2.77 -8.10
C LYS A 385 -17.03 1.39 -7.67
N ILE A 386 -16.96 0.40 -8.56
CA ILE A 386 -17.18 -1.00 -8.19
C ILE A 386 -16.05 -1.48 -7.27
N LEU A 387 -14.79 -1.20 -7.60
CA LEU A 387 -13.63 -1.51 -6.75
C LEU A 387 -13.81 -0.94 -5.33
N ASP A 388 -14.21 0.33 -5.21
CA ASP A 388 -14.51 0.98 -3.92
C ASP A 388 -15.58 0.24 -3.13
N ILE A 389 -16.70 -0.10 -3.78
CA ILE A 389 -17.82 -0.82 -3.15
C ILE A 389 -17.38 -2.19 -2.63
N ILE A 390 -16.61 -2.94 -3.41
CA ILE A 390 -16.11 -4.26 -3.01
C ILE A 390 -15.25 -4.17 -1.75
N GLY A 391 -14.39 -3.13 -1.68
CA GLY A 391 -13.53 -2.88 -0.53
C GLY A 391 -14.29 -2.40 0.71
N ASP A 392 -15.18 -1.42 0.56
CA ASP A 392 -15.98 -0.89 1.66
C ASP A 392 -16.89 -1.97 2.27
N LEU A 393 -17.52 -2.80 1.44
CA LEU A 393 -18.37 -3.89 1.90
C LEU A 393 -17.61 -4.92 2.72
N TYR A 394 -16.31 -5.10 2.48
CA TYR A 394 -15.49 -6.02 3.25
C TYR A 394 -15.27 -5.56 4.70
N LEU A 395 -15.63 -4.32 5.04
CA LEU A 395 -15.69 -3.82 6.42
C LEU A 395 -16.85 -4.42 7.25
N LEU A 396 -17.65 -5.34 6.71
CA LEU A 396 -18.47 -6.24 7.52
C LEU A 396 -17.64 -7.38 8.14
N GLY A 397 -16.39 -7.56 7.71
CA GLY A 397 -15.46 -8.57 8.24
C GLY A 397 -15.61 -9.97 7.64
N TYR A 398 -16.54 -10.16 6.71
CA TYR A 398 -16.83 -11.44 6.05
C TYR A 398 -17.08 -11.23 4.55
N PRO A 399 -16.72 -12.20 3.69
CA PRO A 399 -17.18 -12.21 2.29
C PRO A 399 -18.70 -12.15 2.21
N ILE A 400 -19.23 -11.43 1.21
CA ILE A 400 -20.67 -11.22 1.08
C ILE A 400 -21.26 -12.08 -0.03
N ARG A 401 -22.43 -12.68 0.24
CA ARG A 401 -23.34 -13.22 -0.78
C ARG A 401 -24.55 -12.30 -0.93
N GLY A 402 -24.62 -11.62 -2.05
CA GLY A 402 -25.61 -10.59 -2.33
C GLY A 402 -25.32 -9.81 -3.61
N LYS A 403 -26.30 -9.03 -4.05
CA LYS A 403 -26.19 -8.18 -5.23
C LYS A 403 -26.31 -6.72 -4.83
N VAL A 404 -25.38 -5.89 -5.30
CA VAL A 404 -25.39 -4.45 -5.14
C VAL A 404 -25.84 -3.80 -6.46
N THR A 405 -26.81 -2.91 -6.38
CA THR A 405 -27.14 -1.98 -7.47
C THR A 405 -26.97 -0.55 -6.94
N ALA A 406 -25.99 0.16 -7.47
CA ALA A 406 -25.57 1.45 -7.00
C ALA A 406 -25.61 2.49 -8.14
N SER A 407 -26.06 3.71 -7.81
CA SER A 407 -26.05 4.83 -8.73
C SER A 407 -25.63 6.10 -7.99
N LEU A 408 -24.58 6.75 -8.50
CA LEU A 408 -24.04 8.02 -7.98
C LEU A 408 -23.63 7.99 -6.49
N THR A 409 -23.30 6.81 -5.97
CA THR A 409 -22.95 6.60 -4.56
C THR A 409 -21.46 6.72 -4.31
N GLY A 410 -21.07 6.92 -3.05
CA GLY A 410 -19.67 6.85 -2.62
C GLY A 410 -19.53 6.16 -1.28
N HIS A 411 -18.35 6.25 -0.67
CA HIS A 411 -18.02 5.60 0.61
C HIS A 411 -19.07 5.85 1.70
N ARG A 412 -19.58 7.10 1.82
CA ARG A 412 -20.65 7.43 2.78
C ARG A 412 -21.89 6.56 2.63
N ASP A 413 -22.33 6.32 1.39
CA ASP A 413 -23.53 5.53 1.09
C ASP A 413 -23.27 4.03 1.27
N ASN A 414 -22.06 3.58 0.91
CA ASN A 414 -21.59 2.22 1.15
C ASN A 414 -21.64 1.94 2.66
N ILE A 415 -20.93 2.72 3.47
CA ILE A 415 -20.91 2.59 4.93
C ILE A 415 -22.31 2.70 5.56
N ALA A 416 -23.19 3.53 5.01
CA ALA A 416 -24.57 3.61 5.47
C ALA A 416 -25.35 2.30 5.27
N VAL A 417 -25.13 1.55 4.17
CA VAL A 417 -25.80 0.25 3.99
C VAL A 417 -25.23 -0.80 4.94
N LEU A 418 -23.91 -0.80 5.18
CA LEU A 418 -23.30 -1.69 6.18
C LEU A 418 -23.91 -1.46 7.57
N ARG A 419 -24.10 -0.20 7.96
CA ARG A 419 -24.74 0.17 9.24
C ARG A 419 -26.21 -0.30 9.31
N GLN A 420 -26.95 -0.27 8.21
CA GLN A 420 -28.32 -0.82 8.19
C GLN A 420 -28.33 -2.34 8.43
N ILE A 421 -27.40 -3.09 7.83
CA ILE A 421 -27.28 -4.55 8.04
C ILE A 421 -26.99 -4.85 9.51
N LEU A 422 -26.04 -4.14 10.11
CA LEU A 422 -25.68 -4.31 11.52
C LEU A 422 -26.79 -3.93 12.49
N ALA A 423 -27.67 -2.99 12.13
CA ALA A 423 -28.80 -2.59 12.97
C ALA A 423 -30.01 -3.53 12.84
N ALA A 424 -30.03 -4.38 11.80
CA ALA A 424 -31.13 -5.28 11.50
C ALA A 424 -30.94 -6.71 12.05
N GLY A 425 -29.75 -7.00 12.60
CA GLY A 425 -29.43 -8.18 13.40
C GLY A 425 -29.30 -7.81 14.87
#